data_AF-A0A1V3WE14-F1
#
_entry.id   AF-A0A1V3WE14-F1
#
_cell.length_a   1.000
_cell.length_b   1.000
_cell.length_c   1.000
_cell.angle_alpha   90.00
_cell.angle_beta   90.00
_cell.angle_gamma   90.00
#
_symmetry.space_group_name_H-M   'P 1'
#
loop_
_entity.id
_entity.type
_entity.pdbx_description
1 polymer ?
#
loop_
_entity_poly.entity_id
_entity_poly.type
_entity_poly.pdbx_seq_one_letter_code
_entity_poly.pdbx_strand_id
1 'polypeptide(L)'
;MGHDALQVLPKDVKIGDPAIKSNPDWTAALQRAGGLYEQASDALRSHIAPGTTPVLLEAANTAVKGLHTLGDSIANASPANGNAFGIANAAAKEVGALCNRLAP
;
A
#
# COMPACT_ATOMS: atom_id res chain seq x y z
N MET A 1 8.00 4.32 -5.76
CA MET A 1 8.23 4.85 -4.41
C MET A 1 8.63 3.72 -3.45
N GLY A 2 7.80 2.71 -3.19
CA GLY A 2 8.22 1.53 -2.37
C GLY A 2 9.20 0.56 -3.06
N HIS A 3 9.19 0.47 -4.39
CA HIS A 3 10.10 -0.40 -5.16
C HIS A 3 11.57 -0.04 -4.97
N ASP A 4 11.89 1.23 -4.76
CA ASP A 4 13.26 1.71 -4.62
C ASP A 4 13.87 1.28 -3.27
N ALA A 5 13.09 1.35 -2.20
CA ALA A 5 13.48 0.86 -0.88
C ALA A 5 13.74 -0.65 -0.85
N LEU A 6 13.10 -1.42 -1.74
CA LEU A 6 13.26 -2.87 -1.84
C LEU A 6 14.46 -3.31 -2.70
N GLN A 7 15.19 -2.39 -3.34
CA GLN A 7 16.35 -2.75 -4.18
C GLN A 7 17.52 -3.37 -3.40
N VAL A 8 17.52 -3.27 -2.07
CA VAL A 8 18.52 -3.94 -1.21
C VAL A 8 18.27 -5.45 -1.09
N LEU A 9 17.05 -5.92 -1.41
CA LEU A 9 16.76 -7.35 -1.44
C LEU A 9 17.37 -7.94 -2.73
N PRO A 10 18.07 -9.08 -2.64
CA PRO A 10 18.45 -9.85 -3.83
C PRO A 10 17.22 -10.18 -4.66
N LYS A 11 17.38 -10.27 -5.99
CA LYS A 11 16.27 -10.54 -6.93
C LYS A 11 15.51 -11.84 -6.61
N ASP A 12 16.20 -12.81 -6.01
CA ASP A 12 15.66 -14.12 -5.65
C ASP A 12 14.97 -14.13 -4.27
N VAL A 13 15.16 -13.09 -3.45
CA VAL A 13 14.55 -12.99 -2.11
C VAL A 13 13.20 -12.30 -2.22
N LYS A 14 12.13 -13.03 -1.93
CA LYS A 14 10.76 -12.51 -1.92
C LYS A 14 10.38 -11.99 -0.54
N ILE A 15 9.51 -10.98 -0.49
CA ILE A 15 8.87 -10.57 0.76
C ILE A 15 8.07 -11.76 1.30
N GLY A 16 8.32 -12.16 2.55
CA GLY A 16 7.80 -13.40 3.12
C GLY A 16 8.86 -14.48 3.32
N ASP A 17 10.05 -14.33 2.73
CA ASP A 17 11.13 -15.29 2.90
C ASP A 17 11.71 -15.24 4.32
N PRO A 18 11.89 -16.39 5.01
CA PRO A 18 12.47 -16.41 6.35
C PRO A 18 13.88 -15.82 6.41
N ALA A 19 14.64 -15.82 5.31
CA ALA A 19 15.99 -15.22 5.25
C ALA A 19 15.99 -13.72 5.54
N ILE A 20 14.85 -13.03 5.37
CA ILE A 20 14.69 -11.62 5.70
C ILE A 20 14.95 -11.35 7.18
N LYS A 21 14.53 -12.25 8.07
CA LYS A 21 14.69 -12.06 9.53
C LYS A 21 16.14 -12.16 9.98
N SER A 22 16.98 -12.82 9.19
CA SER A 22 18.41 -12.99 9.47
C SER A 22 19.25 -11.81 8.97
N ASN A 23 18.64 -10.82 8.29
CA ASN A 23 19.35 -9.66 7.76
C ASN A 23 18.69 -8.34 8.23
N PRO A 24 19.36 -7.58 9.11
CA PRO A 24 18.80 -6.34 9.64
C PRO A 24 18.63 -5.25 8.58
N ASP A 25 19.48 -5.18 7.55
CA ASP A 25 19.35 -4.22 6.45
C ASP A 25 18.10 -4.50 5.60
N TRP A 26 17.81 -5.77 5.33
CA TRP A 26 16.60 -6.15 4.61
C TRP A 26 15.34 -5.85 5.43
N THR A 27 15.39 -6.12 6.74
CA THR A 27 14.29 -5.74 7.64
C THR A 27 14.08 -4.23 7.65
N ALA A 28 15.14 -3.43 7.74
CA ALA A 28 15.05 -1.97 7.72
C ALA A 28 14.52 -1.42 6.38
N ALA A 29 14.85 -2.07 5.27
CA ALA A 29 14.30 -1.73 3.96
C ALA A 29 12.81 -2.06 3.85
N LEU A 30 12.37 -3.20 4.36
CA LEU A 30 10.94 -3.56 4.42
C LEU A 30 10.16 -2.59 5.29
N GLN A 31 10.69 -2.20 6.45
CA GLN A 31 10.08 -1.19 7.33
C GLN A 31 9.94 0.15 6.62
N ARG A 32 10.99 0.61 5.93
CA ARG A 32 10.93 1.83 5.10
C ARG A 32 9.90 1.71 3.97
N ALA A 33 9.89 0.59 3.25
CA ALA A 33 8.93 0.36 2.17
C ALA A 33 7.49 0.33 2.67
N GLY A 34 7.23 -0.36 3.79
CA GLY A 34 5.92 -0.44 4.43
C GLY A 34 5.43 0.94 4.90
N GLY A 35 6.29 1.69 5.58
CA GLY A 35 5.99 3.04 6.05
C GLY A 35 5.65 4.02 4.93
N LEU A 36 6.14 3.83 3.69
CA LEU A 36 5.73 4.66 2.55
C LEU A 36 4.27 4.39 2.14
N TYR A 37 3.79 3.15 2.24
CA TYR A 37 2.39 2.83 1.96
C TYR A 37 1.45 3.28 3.07
N GLU A 38 1.91 3.23 4.33
CA GLU A 38 1.17 3.84 5.45
C GLU A 38 1.04 5.36 5.26
N GLN A 39 2.15 6.05 4.94
CA GLN A 39 2.10 7.49 4.62
C GLN A 39 1.16 7.81 3.45
N ALA A 40 1.14 6.96 2.41
CA ALA A 40 0.20 7.12 1.30
C ALA A 40 -1.26 6.93 1.74
N SER A 41 -1.52 5.98 2.64
CA SER A 41 -2.83 5.76 3.25
C SER A 41 -3.29 6.99 4.04
N ASP A 42 -2.42 7.53 4.89
CA ASP A 42 -2.67 8.73 5.69
C ASP A 42 -2.91 9.97 4.82
N ALA A 43 -2.10 10.15 3.78
CA ALA A 43 -2.26 11.24 2.83
C ALA A 43 -3.61 11.13 2.12
N LEU A 44 -3.95 9.95 1.56
CA LEU A 44 -5.23 9.76 0.88
C LEU A 44 -6.41 10.04 1.80
N ARG A 45 -6.38 9.52 3.03
CA ARG A 45 -7.42 9.75 4.04
C ARG A 45 -7.61 11.23 4.36
N SER A 46 -6.51 11.97 4.45
CA SER A 46 -6.52 13.42 4.73
C SER A 46 -7.05 14.27 3.58
N HIS A 47 -7.03 13.74 2.35
CA HIS A 47 -7.48 14.42 1.14
C HIS A 47 -8.90 14.03 0.68
N ILE A 48 -9.62 13.19 1.44
CA ILE A 48 -11.03 12.92 1.17
C ILE A 48 -11.82 14.20 1.48
N ALA A 49 -12.34 14.86 0.44
CA ALA A 49 -13.03 16.13 0.58
C ALA A 49 -14.40 15.98 1.30
N PRO A 50 -14.80 16.94 2.14
CA PRO A 50 -16.17 17.01 2.64
C PRO A 50 -17.17 17.05 1.48
N GLY A 51 -18.27 16.30 1.59
CA GLY A 51 -19.28 16.22 0.53
C GLY A 51 -18.95 15.26 -0.62
N THR A 52 -17.88 14.47 -0.51
CA THR A 52 -17.62 13.33 -1.41
C THR A 52 -18.86 12.44 -1.51
N THR A 53 -19.23 12.03 -2.73
CA THR A 53 -20.39 11.15 -2.93
C THR A 53 -20.20 9.81 -2.20
N PRO A 54 -21.27 9.14 -1.74
CA PRO A 54 -21.14 7.90 -0.96
C PRO A 54 -20.31 6.83 -1.67
N VAL A 55 -20.52 6.63 -2.97
CA VAL A 55 -19.79 5.63 -3.76
C VAL A 55 -18.29 5.94 -3.87
N LEU A 56 -17.92 7.20 -4.04
CA LEU A 56 -16.51 7.61 -4.09
C LEU A 56 -15.88 7.53 -2.70
N LEU A 57 -16.63 7.85 -1.65
CA LEU A 57 -16.18 7.76 -0.27
C LEU A 57 -15.87 6.31 0.14
N GLU A 58 -16.72 5.35 -0.25
CA GLU A 58 -16.47 3.93 0.03
C GLU A 58 -15.24 3.40 -0.72
N ALA A 59 -15.10 3.74 -2.01
CA ALA A 59 -13.92 3.39 -2.78
C ALA A 59 -12.65 3.99 -2.18
N ALA A 60 -12.67 5.27 -1.78
CA ALA A 60 -11.54 5.94 -1.15
C ALA A 60 -11.15 5.31 0.18
N ASN A 61 -12.13 4.99 1.04
CA ASN A 61 -11.87 4.29 2.30
C ASN A 61 -11.31 2.89 2.09
N THR A 62 -11.75 2.19 1.05
CA THR A 62 -11.21 0.87 0.69
C THR A 62 -9.76 0.98 0.23
N ALA A 63 -9.43 2.00 -0.57
CA ALA A 63 -8.05 2.28 -0.97
C ALA A 63 -7.16 2.65 0.23
N VAL A 64 -7.65 3.49 1.16
CA VAL A 64 -6.96 3.81 2.42
C VAL A 64 -6.63 2.53 3.21
N LYS A 65 -7.63 1.68 3.45
CA LYS A 65 -7.45 0.40 4.17
C LYS A 65 -6.49 -0.53 3.43
N GLY A 66 -6.61 -0.65 2.12
CA GLY A 66 -5.73 -1.48 1.29
C GLY A 66 -4.27 -1.03 1.38
N LEU A 67 -4.01 0.28 1.29
CA LEU A 67 -2.67 0.85 1.41
C LEU A 67 -2.07 0.62 2.80
N HIS A 68 -2.87 0.79 3.86
CA HIS A 68 -2.41 0.55 5.23
C HIS A 68 -2.07 -0.93 5.45
N THR A 69 -2.96 -1.85 5.05
CA THR A 69 -2.73 -3.30 5.13
C THR A 69 -1.51 -3.73 4.30
N LEU A 70 -1.29 -3.12 3.14
CA LEU A 70 -0.10 -3.38 2.32
C LEU A 70 1.17 -2.91 3.03
N GLY A 71 1.15 -1.71 3.62
CA GLY A 71 2.24 -1.17 4.40
C GLY A 71 2.63 -2.10 5.55
N ASP A 72 1.65 -2.49 6.37
CA ASP A 72 1.83 -3.44 7.47
C ASP A 72 2.37 -4.80 6.98
N SER A 73 1.78 -5.34 5.90
CA SER A 73 2.19 -6.63 5.34
C SER A 73 3.63 -6.60 4.85
N ILE A 74 4.08 -5.50 4.24
CA ILE A 74 5.47 -5.33 3.79
C ILE A 74 6.39 -5.14 4.99
N ALA A 75 6.05 -4.27 5.94
CA ALA A 75 6.88 -3.99 7.12
C ALA A 75 7.14 -5.25 7.96
N ASN A 76 6.15 -6.15 8.03
CA ASN A 76 6.23 -7.40 8.78
C ASN A 76 6.70 -8.61 7.95
N ALA A 77 7.13 -8.40 6.70
CA ALA A 77 7.49 -9.47 5.77
C ALA A 77 6.40 -10.56 5.69
N SER A 78 5.13 -10.16 5.70
CA SER A 78 4.00 -11.07 5.61
C SER A 78 3.90 -11.65 4.20
N PRO A 79 3.66 -12.98 4.04
CA PRO A 79 3.43 -13.58 2.73
C PRO A 79 2.13 -13.08 2.07
N ALA A 80 1.23 -12.43 2.83
CA ALA A 80 -0.01 -11.86 2.32
C ALA A 80 0.18 -10.54 1.54
N ASN A 81 1.41 -10.02 1.42
CA ASN A 81 1.71 -8.76 0.74
C ASN A 81 1.17 -8.69 -0.70
N GLY A 82 1.18 -9.80 -1.44
CA GLY A 82 0.69 -9.84 -2.82
C GLY A 82 -0.83 -9.62 -2.92
N ASN A 83 -1.59 -10.22 -1.99
CA ASN A 83 -3.03 -9.99 -1.90
C ASN A 83 -3.33 -8.55 -1.49
N ALA A 84 -2.60 -8.03 -0.49
CA ALA A 84 -2.76 -6.64 -0.05
C ALA A 84 -2.48 -5.65 -1.20
N PHE A 85 -1.47 -5.92 -2.03
CA PHE A 85 -1.17 -5.13 -3.22
C PHE A 85 -2.30 -5.18 -4.25
N GLY A 86 -2.82 -6.39 -4.52
CA GLY A 86 -3.95 -6.58 -5.43
C GLY A 86 -5.17 -5.74 -5.01
N ILE A 87 -5.53 -5.80 -3.73
CA ILE A 87 -6.65 -5.03 -3.15
C ILE A 87 -6.39 -3.52 -3.24
N ALA A 88 -5.22 -3.05 -2.81
CA ALA A 88 -4.88 -1.63 -2.83
C ALA A 88 -4.90 -1.06 -4.26
N ASN A 89 -4.38 -1.81 -5.24
CA ASN A 89 -4.34 -1.42 -6.64
C ASN A 89 -5.74 -1.41 -7.28
N ALA A 90 -6.58 -2.40 -6.99
CA ALA A 90 -7.96 -2.42 -7.47
C ALA A 90 -8.74 -1.21 -6.94
N ALA A 91 -8.68 -0.97 -5.63
CA ALA A 91 -9.37 0.15 -5.00
C ALA A 91 -8.87 1.51 -5.52
N ALA A 92 -7.55 1.67 -5.74
CA ALA A 92 -7.01 2.90 -6.32
C ALA A 92 -7.52 3.15 -7.75
N LYS A 93 -7.67 2.09 -8.57
CA LYS A 93 -8.26 2.20 -9.91
C LYS A 93 -9.74 2.58 -9.85
N GLU A 94 -10.49 2.02 -8.92
CA GLU A 94 -11.90 2.35 -8.73
C GLU A 94 -12.07 3.82 -8.31
N VAL A 95 -11.26 4.31 -7.37
CA VAL A 95 -11.23 5.74 -7.01
C VAL A 95 -10.97 6.61 -8.23
N GLY A 96 -9.94 6.30 -9.03
CA GLY A 96 -9.62 7.05 -10.25
C GLY A 96 -10.76 7.05 -11.27
N ALA A 97 -11.40 5.91 -11.49
CA ALA A 97 -12.53 5.79 -12.41
C ALA A 97 -13.75 6.59 -11.93
N LEU A 98 -14.05 6.55 -10.62
CA LEU A 98 -15.14 7.32 -10.03
C LEU A 98 -14.87 8.82 -10.06
N CYS A 99 -13.63 9.25 -9.76
CA CYS A 99 -13.24 10.65 -9.90
C CYS A 99 -13.45 11.16 -11.33
N ASN A 100 -13.05 10.38 -12.35
CA ASN A 100 -13.24 10.78 -13.75
C ASN A 100 -14.73 10.80 -14.16
N ARG A 101 -15.54 9.90 -13.61
CA ARG A 101 -16.98 9.83 -13.91
C ARG A 101 -17.80 10.92 -13.21
N LEU A 102 -17.39 11.31 -12.01
CA LEU A 102 -18.10 12.27 -11.16
C LEU A 102 -17.54 13.69 -11.27
N ALA A 103 -16.43 13.86 -12.02
CA ALA A 103 -15.93 15.18 -12.38
C ALA A 103 -17.00 15.93 -13.21
N PRO A 104 -17.23 17.22 -12.90
CA PRO A 104 -18.19 18.05 -13.63
C PRO A 104 -17.77 18.34 -15.06
#